data_AF-A0A359MY08-F1
#
_entry.id   AF-A0A359MY08-F1
#
_cell.length_a   1.000
_cell.length_b   1.000
_cell.length_c   1.000
_cell.angle_alpha   90.00
_cell.angle_beta   90.00
_cell.angle_gamma   90.00
#
_symmetry.space_group_name_H-M   'P 1'
#
loop_
_entity.id
_entity.type
_entity.pdbx_description
1 polymer ?
#
loop_
_entity_poly.entity_id
_entity_poly.type
_entity_poly.pdbx_seq_one_letter_code
_entity_poly.pdbx_strand_id
1 'polypeptide(L)' 'MYSTCTIAPEENEEVINTICEKYGLAIEEISLDFEFTRPGLTEFNGKKYSEEMKKTLRILPSKISEGFFIAKLRKI' A
#
# COMPACT_ATOMS: atom_id res chain seq x y z
N MET A 1 -0.45 6.68 -9.50
CA MET A 1 -1.34 6.10 -8.47
C MET A 1 -1.47 4.62 -8.75
N TYR A 2 -1.44 3.81 -7.70
CA TYR A 2 -1.75 2.38 -7.74
C TYR A 2 -2.83 2.11 -6.71
N SER A 3 -3.83 1.29 -7.05
CA SER A 3 -4.90 0.92 -6.13
C SER A 3 -5.59 -0.37 -6.53
N THR A 4 -6.13 -1.09 -5.55
CA THR A 4 -6.80 -2.38 -5.74
C THR A 4 -7.97 -2.54 -4.75
N CYS A 5 -8.94 -3.40 -5.09
CA CYS A 5 -10.03 -3.83 -4.19
C CYS A 5 -9.71 -5.18 -3.53
N THR A 6 -8.46 -5.41 -3.14
CA THR A 6 -8.01 -6.65 -2.49
C THR A 6 -7.23 -6.29 -1.23
N ILE A 7 -7.29 -7.19 -0.24
CA ILE A 7 -6.49 -7.07 0.98
C ILE A 7 -5.23 -7.94 0.92
N ALA A 8 -5.03 -8.72 -0.15
CA ALA A 8 -3.90 -9.63 -0.30
C ALA A 8 -2.58 -8.86 -0.45
N PRO A 9 -1.59 -9.05 0.45
CA PRO A 9 -0.30 -8.37 0.35
C PRO A 9 0.49 -8.70 -0.90
N GLU A 10 0.27 -9.88 -1.48
CA GLU A 10 0.87 -10.33 -2.74
C GLU A 10 0.47 -9.46 -3.93
N GLU A 11 -0.75 -8.91 -3.91
CA GLU A 11 -1.25 -7.98 -4.93
C GLU A 11 -0.94 -6.52 -4.59
N ASN A 12 -0.54 -6.23 -3.35
CA ASN A 12 -0.42 -4.88 -2.83
C ASN A 12 1.03 -4.53 -2.52
N GLU A 13 1.48 -4.74 -1.28
CA GLU A 13 2.81 -4.39 -0.80
C GLU A 13 3.91 -5.07 -1.62
N GLU A 14 3.73 -6.32 -2.04
CA GLU A 14 4.70 -7.03 -2.87
C GLU A 14 4.84 -6.40 -4.27
N VAL A 15 3.74 -6.00 -4.89
CA VAL A 15 3.74 -5.30 -6.19
C VAL A 15 4.43 -3.95 -6.05
N ILE A 16 4.07 -3.15 -5.03
CA ILE A 16 4.65 -1.83 -4.80
C ILE A 16 6.15 -1.92 -4.50
N ASN A 17 6.56 -2.84 -3.63
CA ASN A 17 7.97 -3.03 -3.31
C ASN A 17 8.77 -3.36 -4.57
N THR A 18 8.27 -4.30 -5.38
CA THR A 18 8.91 -4.74 -6.63
C THR A 18 9.06 -3.60 -7.65
N ILE A 19 8.00 -2.81 -7.89
CA ILE A 19 8.07 -1.74 -8.90
C ILE A 19 8.90 -0.55 -8.43
N CYS A 20 8.91 -0.24 -7.13
CA CYS A 20 9.75 0.82 -6.57
C CYS A 20 11.24 0.48 -6.71
N GLU A 21 11.62 -0.76 -6.39
CA GLU A 21 13.00 -1.25 -6.55
C GLU A 21 13.40 -1.33 -8.04
N LYS A 22 12.50 -1.84 -8.90
CA LYS A 22 12.81 -2.05 -10.32
C LYS A 22 12.92 -0.75 -11.13
N TYR A 23 12.10 0.25 -10.81
CA TYR A 23 11.97 1.47 -11.62
C TYR A 23 12.40 2.75 -10.91
N GLY A 24 12.95 2.65 -9.69
CA GLY A 24 13.42 3.82 -8.94
C GLY A 24 12.29 4.80 -8.60
N LEU A 25 11.16 4.29 -8.10
CA LEU A 25 10.01 5.11 -7.70
C LEU A 25 10.06 5.39 -6.20
N ALA A 26 9.60 6.58 -5.80
CA ALA A 26 9.40 6.94 -4.41
C ALA A 26 7.92 6.79 -4.03
N ILE A 27 7.65 6.32 -2.81
CA ILE A 27 6.30 6.30 -2.23
C ILE A 27 6.06 7.65 -1.53
N GLU A 28 4.95 8.29 -1.88
CA GLU A 28 4.52 9.52 -1.21
C GLU A 28 3.43 9.24 -0.19
N GLU A 29 3.43 10.04 0.88
CA GLU A 29 2.43 9.96 1.94
C GLU A 29 1.04 10.33 1.41
N ILE A 30 0.05 9.55 1.86
CA ILE A 30 -1.37 9.78 1.57
C ILE A 30 -2.02 10.24 2.87
N SER A 31 -2.45 11.50 2.89
CA SER A 31 -3.33 12.01 3.95
C SER A 31 -4.77 11.89 3.46
N LEU A 32 -5.53 10.97 4.07
CA LEU A 32 -6.95 10.78 3.81
C LEU A 32 -7.68 10.62 5.14
N ASP A 33 -8.64 11.49 5.40
CA ASP A 33 -9.53 11.37 6.55
C ASP A 33 -10.65 10.39 6.21
N PHE A 34 -10.38 9.09 6.45
CA PHE A 34 -11.32 8.00 6.20
C PHE A 34 -11.22 6.95 7.31
N GLU A 35 -12.38 6.42 7.70
CA GLU A 35 -12.47 5.40 8.75
C GLU A 35 -11.84 4.07 8.30
N PHE A 36 -11.51 3.22 9.27
CA PHE A 36 -10.97 1.87 9.03
C PHE A 36 -9.68 1.81 8.20
N THR A 37 -8.91 2.91 8.20
CA THR A 37 -7.61 2.98 7.53
C THR A 37 -6.48 2.38 8.37
N ARG A 38 -5.50 1.79 7.69
CA ARG A 38 -4.25 1.26 8.26
C ARG A 38 -3.10 1.58 7.30
N PRO A 39 -1.87 1.74 7.80
CA PRO A 39 -0.70 1.80 6.93
C PRO A 39 -0.50 0.47 6.20
N GLY A 40 0.20 0.52 5.07
CA GLY A 40 0.71 -0.68 4.40
C GLY A 40 1.64 -1.51 5.30
N LEU A 41 1.72 -2.81 5.02
CA LEU A 41 2.58 -3.73 5.75
C LEU A 41 4.06 -3.53 5.40
N THR A 42 4.94 -3.63 6.40
CA THR A 42 6.39 -3.70 6.15
C THR A 42 6.94 -5.13 6.23
N GLU A 43 6.11 -6.10 6.64
CA GLU A 43 6.43 -7.52 6.62
C GLU A 43 5.15 -8.35 6.46
N PHE A 44 5.21 -9.42 5.67
CA PHE A 44 4.14 -10.40 5.54
C PHE A 44 4.70 -11.78 5.18
N ASN A 45 4.24 -12.85 5.87
CA ASN A 45 4.70 -14.23 5.65
C ASN A 45 6.24 -14.39 5.57
N GLY A 46 6.97 -13.65 6.41
CA GLY A 46 8.44 -13.66 6.44
C GLY A 46 9.14 -12.88 5.32
N LYS A 47 8.38 -12.30 4.36
CA LYS A 47 8.90 -11.34 3.39
C LYS A 47 8.91 -9.95 4.02
N LYS A 48 10.05 -9.27 3.93
CA LYS A 48 10.20 -7.87 4.35
C LYS A 48 10.01 -6.94 3.15
N TYR A 49 9.30 -5.85 3.38
CA TYR A 49 9.12 -4.76 2.43
C TYR A 49 9.83 -3.51 2.94
N SER A 50 9.96 -2.50 2.09
CA SER A 50 10.49 -1.20 2.50
C SER A 50 9.68 -0.57 3.63
N GLU A 51 10.35 0.10 4.57
CA GLU A 51 9.69 0.90 5.63
C GLU A 51 8.81 2.02 5.06
N GLU A 52 9.11 2.47 3.84
CA GLU A 52 8.32 3.44 3.09
C GLU A 52 6.89 2.93 2.79
N MET A 53 6.64 1.62 2.91
CA MET A 53 5.30 1.05 2.71
C MET A 53 4.28 1.59 3.71
N LYS A 54 4.73 2.10 4.86
CA LYS A 54 3.88 2.80 5.84
C LYS A 54 3.18 4.05 5.27
N LYS A 55 3.70 4.61 4.17
CA LYS A 55 3.11 5.76 3.46
C LYS A 55 1.94 5.36 2.55
N THR A 56 1.76 4.07 2.28
CA THR A 56 0.60 3.53 1.57
C THR A 56 -0.58 3.32 2.53
N LEU A 57 -1.79 3.25 1.97
CA LEU A 57 -3.02 3.20 2.73
C LEU A 57 -3.78 1.89 2.44
N ARG A 58 -4.13 1.16 3.50
CA ARG A 58 -5.09 0.05 3.48
C ARG A 58 -6.40 0.55 4.08
N ILE A 59 -7.51 0.32 3.40
CA ILE A 59 -8.86 0.48 3.95
C ILE A 59 -9.36 -0.92 4.25
N LEU A 60 -9.68 -1.18 5.52
CA LEU A 60 -10.20 -2.48 5.92
C LEU A 60 -11.68 -2.60 5.54
N PRO A 61 -12.16 -3.81 5.19
CA PRO A 61 -13.56 -4.04 4.92
C PRO A 61 -14.45 -3.62 6.10
N SER A 62 -15.53 -2.92 5.81
CA SER A 62 -16.46 -2.37 6.79
C SER A 62 -17.90 -2.40 6.27
N LYS A 63 -18.86 -1.83 7.02
CA LYS A 63 -20.25 -1.66 6.56
C LYS A 63 -20.40 -0.60 5.46
N ILE A 64 -19.40 0.27 5.29
CA ILE A 64 -19.44 1.42 4.38
C ILE A 64 -18.46 1.29 3.21
N SER A 65 -17.53 0.32 3.24
CA SER A 65 -16.51 0.12 2.21
C SER A 65 -16.03 -1.34 2.14
N GLU A 66 -15.62 -1.76 0.94
CA GLU A 66 -14.85 -2.98 0.76
C GLU A 66 -13.38 -2.77 1.17
N GLY A 67 -12.62 -3.86 1.20
CA GLY A 67 -11.18 -3.80 1.40
C GLY A 67 -10.50 -3.11 0.21
N PHE A 68 -9.64 -2.14 0.48
CA PHE A 68 -8.98 -1.34 -0.56
C PHE A 68 -7.52 -1.07 -0.20
N PHE A 69 -6.68 -0.90 -1.22
CA PHE A 69 -5.30 -0.49 -1.06
C PHE A 69 -4.97 0.68 -1.99
N ILE A 70 -4.17 1.63 -1.51
CA ILE A 70 -3.77 2.83 -2.25
C ILE A 70 -2.28 3.11 -2.02
N ALA A 71 -1.55 3.29 -3.12
CA ALA A 71 -0.18 3.80 -3.12
C ALA A 71 -0.02 4.97 -4.08
N LYS A 72 0.58 6.05 -3.58
CA LYS A 72 0.97 7.22 -4.38
C LYS A 72 2.44 7.09 -4.71
N LEU A 73 2.74 7.03 -6.00
CA LEU A 73 4.10 6.81 -6.52
C LEU A 73 4.56 8.04 -7.29
N ARG A 74 5.79 8.47 -7.03
CA ARG A 74 6.47 9.55 -7.76
C ARG A 74 7.68 8.98 -8.48
N LYS A 75 7.77 9.29 -9.78
CA LYS A 75 8.98 9.01 -10.56
C LYS A 75 10.09 9.97 -10.14
N ILE A 76 11.28 9.43 -9.92
CA ILE A 76 12.51 10.20 -9.66
C ILE A 76 13.15 10.60 -10.99
#